data_AF-A0A8N4EPT6-F1
#
_entry.id   AF-A0A8N4EPT6-F1
#
_cell.length_a   1.000
_cell.length_b   1.000
_cell.length_c   1.000
_cell.angle_alpha   90.00
_cell.angle_beta   90.00
_cell.angle_gamma   90.00
#
_symmetry.space_group_name_H-M   'P 1'
#
loop_
_entity.id
_entity.type
_entity.pdbx_description
1 polymer ?
#
loop_
_entity_poly.entity_id
_entity_poly.type
_entity_poly.pdbx_seq_one_letter_code
_entity_poly.pdbx_strand_id
1 'polypeptide(L)'
;MPPPEPEWSLDGTADAKVDESEALAVANTMPKLEYLELAYGRFSDRGLDAILTSCCHLHVLDIRGCWKVDITEGIERKCHLIQSFKSPWYDEYEPVCSDHEEDDDEDVDGVDDAELVDVALLMNQMMRLGSFDQALF
;
A
#
# COMPACT_ATOMS: atom_id res chain seq x y z
N MET A 1 -44.34 2.99 -18.80
CA MET A 1 -43.23 3.96 -18.79
C MET A 1 -42.21 3.44 -17.79
N PRO A 2 -40.98 3.10 -18.21
CA PRO A 2 -39.94 2.74 -17.27
C PRO A 2 -39.61 3.95 -16.37
N PRO A 3 -39.26 3.73 -15.09
CA PRO A 3 -38.89 4.81 -14.18
C PRO A 3 -37.62 5.52 -14.68
N PRO A 4 -37.49 6.84 -14.47
CA PRO A 4 -36.27 7.57 -14.83
C PRO A 4 -35.10 7.01 -14.00
N GLU A 5 -34.03 6.63 -14.69
CA GLU A 5 -32.80 6.16 -14.06
C GLU A 5 -32.18 7.31 -13.26
N PRO A 6 -31.66 7.06 -12.04
CA PRO A 6 -31.02 8.12 -11.27
C PRO A 6 -29.78 8.61 -12.03
N GLU A 7 -29.71 9.91 -12.29
CA GLU A 7 -28.48 10.59 -12.72
C GLU A 7 -27.55 10.74 -11.50
N TRP A 8 -26.97 9.64 -11.02
CA TRP A 8 -25.79 9.71 -10.18
C TRP A 8 -24.63 10.05 -11.12
N SER A 9 -24.54 11.33 -11.49
CA SER A 9 -23.35 11.91 -12.10
C SER A 9 -22.21 11.75 -11.09
N LEU A 10 -21.47 10.65 -11.21
CA LEU A 10 -20.14 10.49 -10.62
C LEU A 10 -19.15 11.42 -11.33
N ASP A 11 -19.44 12.72 -11.38
CA ASP A 11 -18.39 13.73 -11.43
C ASP A 11 -17.95 13.96 -9.98
N GLY A 12 -17.35 12.92 -9.45
CA GLY A 12 -16.82 12.83 -8.11
C GLY A 12 -15.62 11.91 -8.14
N THR A 13 -14.83 11.97 -9.22
CA THR A 13 -13.41 11.63 -9.11
C THR A 13 -12.82 12.64 -8.15
N ALA A 14 -12.99 12.39 -6.84
CA ALA A 14 -12.03 12.81 -5.85
C ALA A 14 -10.74 12.05 -6.18
N ASP A 15 -10.11 12.43 -7.29
CA ASP A 15 -8.70 12.32 -7.51
C ASP A 15 -8.12 12.91 -6.24
N ALA A 16 -7.77 12.04 -5.30
CA ALA A 16 -7.23 12.47 -4.04
C ALA A 16 -6.08 13.36 -4.47
N LYS A 17 -6.16 14.66 -4.22
CA LYS A 17 -5.18 15.58 -4.79
C LYS A 17 -3.81 15.23 -4.21
N VAL A 18 -2.81 15.03 -5.06
CA VAL A 18 -1.43 14.83 -4.58
C VAL A 18 -1.01 16.11 -3.85
N ASP A 19 -0.51 15.97 -2.62
CA ASP A 19 0.04 17.08 -1.84
C ASP A 19 1.51 16.81 -1.53
N GLU A 20 2.39 17.56 -2.18
CA GLU A 20 3.83 17.47 -1.98
C GLU A 20 4.32 18.44 -0.89
N SER A 21 3.44 19.26 -0.31
CA SER A 21 3.85 20.37 0.55
C SER A 21 4.51 19.88 1.83
N GLU A 22 3.95 18.83 2.44
CA GLU A 22 4.49 18.21 3.65
C GLU A 22 5.84 17.54 3.39
N ALA A 23 5.92 16.69 2.35
CA ALA A 23 7.14 15.98 1.99
C ALA A 23 8.30 16.96 1.66
N LEU A 24 8.00 18.02 0.90
CA LEU A 24 8.97 19.06 0.57
C LEU A 24 9.35 19.90 1.79
N ALA A 25 8.42 20.19 2.70
CA ALA A 25 8.73 20.91 3.93
C ALA A 25 9.72 20.11 4.80
N VAL A 26 9.50 18.81 4.96
CA VAL A 26 10.44 17.91 5.68
C VAL A 26 11.81 17.91 4.99
N ALA A 27 11.84 17.68 3.68
CA ALA A 27 13.07 17.65 2.91
C ALA A 27 13.88 18.96 3.04
N ASN A 28 13.21 20.11 3.06
CA ASN A 28 13.88 21.41 3.12
C ASN A 28 14.30 21.86 4.54
N THR A 29 13.57 21.44 5.56
CA THR A 29 13.76 21.97 6.93
C THR A 29 14.50 21.01 7.85
N MET A 30 14.49 19.70 7.56
CA MET A 30 14.98 18.66 8.46
C MET A 30 16.02 17.71 7.81
N PRO A 31 17.17 18.21 7.33
CA PRO A 31 18.19 17.36 6.69
C PRO A 31 18.91 16.40 7.65
N LYS A 32 18.81 16.63 8.96
CA LYS A 32 19.41 15.79 10.02
C LYS A 32 18.40 14.83 10.67
N LEU A 33 17.24 14.63 10.03
CA LEU A 33 16.21 13.75 10.54
C LEU A 33 16.67 12.29 10.46
N GLU A 34 16.60 11.58 11.58
CA GLU A 34 16.97 10.16 11.69
C GLU A 34 15.75 9.23 11.60
N TYR A 35 14.57 9.73 11.98
CA TYR A 35 13.31 9.00 12.02
C TYR A 35 12.20 9.82 11.35
N LEU A 36 11.50 9.23 10.40
CA LEU A 36 10.36 9.84 9.71
C LEU A 36 9.21 8.85 9.57
N GLU A 37 8.03 9.30 9.98
CA GLU A 37 6.77 8.60 9.75
C GLU A 37 5.83 9.55 9.00
N LEU A 38 5.44 9.15 7.79
CA LEU A 38 4.48 9.84 6.92
C LEU A 38 3.44 8.85 6.40
N ALA A 39 2.95 7.96 7.26
CA ALA A 39 1.92 6.99 6.91
C ALA A 39 0.63 7.68 6.45
N TYR A 40 -0.07 7.08 5.49
CA TYR A 40 -1.29 7.61 4.84
C TYR A 40 -1.11 8.99 4.20
N GLY A 41 0.13 9.39 3.94
CA GLY A 41 0.48 10.63 3.25
C GLY A 41 -0.04 10.66 1.82
N ARG A 42 -0.35 11.87 1.35
CA ARG A 42 -0.91 12.10 0.00
C ARG A 42 0.13 12.58 -1.01
N PHE A 43 1.41 12.33 -0.76
CA PHE A 43 2.52 12.73 -1.63
C PHE A 43 2.82 11.65 -2.68
N SER A 44 3.53 12.05 -3.73
CA SER A 44 3.99 11.20 -4.84
C SER A 44 5.38 10.63 -4.58
N ASP A 45 5.84 9.78 -5.50
CA ASP A 45 7.25 9.34 -5.61
C ASP A 45 8.24 10.52 -5.61
N ARG A 46 7.87 11.67 -6.19
CA ARG A 46 8.69 12.89 -6.20
C ARG A 46 8.91 13.48 -4.81
N GLY A 47 7.85 13.52 -4.00
CA GLY A 47 7.94 13.98 -2.62
C GLY A 47 8.83 13.05 -1.79
N LEU A 48 8.71 11.74 -2.00
CA LEU A 48 9.56 10.74 -1.37
C LEU A 48 11.03 10.90 -1.77
N ASP A 49 11.32 11.05 -3.06
CA ASP A 49 12.67 11.22 -3.57
C ASP A 49 13.35 12.47 -3.01
N ALA A 50 12.59 13.56 -2.84
CA ALA A 50 13.09 14.79 -2.21
C ALA A 50 13.51 14.56 -0.75
N ILE A 51 12.69 13.85 0.03
CA ILE A 51 13.02 13.47 1.42
C ILE A 51 14.30 12.63 1.45
N LEU A 52 14.35 11.56 0.65
CA LEU A 52 15.48 10.63 0.61
C LEU A 52 16.79 11.29 0.15
N THR A 53 16.68 12.35 -0.66
CA THR A 53 17.85 13.10 -1.15
C THR A 53 18.33 14.14 -0.13
N SER A 54 17.42 14.78 0.61
CA SER A 54 17.78 15.83 1.57
C SER A 54 18.12 15.30 2.97
N CYS A 55 17.49 14.21 3.40
CA CYS A 55 17.63 13.64 4.74
C CYS A 55 18.68 12.52 4.76
N CYS A 56 19.96 12.87 4.64
CA CYS A 56 21.07 11.91 4.54
C CYS A 56 21.29 11.03 5.78
N HIS A 57 20.72 11.44 6.93
CA HIS A 57 20.85 10.73 8.21
C HIS A 57 19.65 9.84 8.52
N LEU A 58 18.70 9.69 7.59
CA LEU A 58 17.47 8.95 7.84
C LEU A 58 17.78 7.45 7.98
N HIS A 59 17.39 6.88 9.12
CA HIS A 59 17.58 5.47 9.46
C HIS A 59 16.25 4.72 9.56
N VAL A 60 15.16 5.44 9.84
CA VAL A 60 13.82 4.87 9.88
C VAL A 60 12.88 5.71 9.02
N LEU A 61 12.18 5.04 8.10
CA LEU A 61 11.18 5.64 7.24
C LEU A 61 9.93 4.76 7.19
N ASP A 62 8.78 5.33 7.55
CA ASP A 62 7.49 4.67 7.48
C ASP A 62 6.53 5.45 6.58
N ILE A 63 6.13 4.85 5.47
CA ILE A 63 5.21 5.46 4.48
C ILE A 63 4.01 4.56 4.16
N ARG A 64 3.65 3.67 5.09
CA ARG A 64 2.53 2.74 4.91
C ARG A 64 1.24 3.48 4.56
N GLY A 65 0.50 2.98 3.57
CA GLY A 65 -0.75 3.59 3.12
C GLY A 65 -0.58 4.84 2.24
N CYS A 66 0.63 5.18 1.80
CA CYS A 66 0.86 6.24 0.80
C CYS A 66 0.56 5.72 -0.62
N TRP A 67 -0.71 5.69 -1.00
CA TRP A 67 -1.17 5.05 -2.24
C TRP A 67 -0.72 5.69 -3.57
N LYS A 68 -0.20 6.92 -3.52
CA LYS A 68 0.31 7.65 -4.70
C LYS A 68 1.82 7.55 -4.86
N VAL A 69 2.49 6.87 -3.94
CA VAL A 69 3.92 6.67 -4.00
C VAL A 69 4.19 5.44 -4.86
N ASP A 70 4.82 5.66 -6.00
CA ASP A 70 5.36 4.60 -6.84
C ASP A 70 6.82 4.32 -6.43
N ILE A 71 7.11 3.08 -6.04
CA ILE A 71 8.46 2.66 -5.66
C ILE A 71 9.21 2.27 -6.93
N THR A 72 9.77 3.27 -7.60
CA THR A 72 10.65 3.06 -8.75
C THR A 72 12.02 2.53 -8.32
N GLU A 73 12.75 1.90 -9.23
CA GLU A 73 14.11 1.35 -8.98
C GLU A 73 15.07 2.39 -8.34
N GLY A 74 14.92 3.67 -8.69
CA GLY A 74 15.73 4.75 -8.12
C GLY A 74 15.46 5.01 -6.64
N ILE A 75 14.18 5.01 -6.26
CA ILE A 75 13.72 5.19 -4.88
C ILE A 75 14.02 3.93 -4.08
N GLU A 76 13.77 2.77 -4.65
CA GLU A 76 14.04 1.47 -4.04
C GLU A 76 15.51 1.36 -3.61
N ARG A 77 16.47 1.72 -4.47
CA ARG A 77 17.90 1.73 -4.11
C ARG A 77 18.23 2.66 -2.95
N LYS A 78 17.53 3.80 -2.83
CA LYS A 78 17.70 4.72 -1.69
C LYS A 78 17.08 4.14 -0.42
N CYS A 79 15.91 3.51 -0.52
CA CYS A 79 15.24 2.85 0.60
C CYS A 79 16.07 1.68 1.16
N HIS A 80 16.81 0.95 0.32
CA HIS A 80 17.75 -0.09 0.76
C HIS A 80 18.90 0.43 1.65
N LEU A 81 19.19 1.73 1.61
CA LEU A 81 20.20 2.36 2.47
C LEU A 81 19.63 2.70 3.86
N ILE A 82 18.30 2.69 4.01
CA ILE A 82 17.61 2.98 5.26
C ILE A 82 17.54 1.70 6.08
N GLN A 83 17.93 1.76 7.35
CA GLN A 83 17.97 0.58 8.22
C GLN A 83 16.58 -0.05 8.43
N SER A 84 15.54 0.78 8.53
CA SER A 84 14.16 0.32 8.71
C SER A 84 13.23 1.10 7.79
N PHE A 85 12.89 0.53 6.64
CA PHE A 85 11.93 1.08 5.70
C PHE A 85 10.62 0.29 5.74
N LYS A 86 9.49 0.97 5.88
CA LYS A 86 8.15 0.37 5.69
C LYS A 86 7.54 0.91 4.42
N SER A 87 7.36 0.01 3.46
CA SER A 87 6.78 0.27 2.14
C SER A 87 5.34 0.80 2.24
N PRO A 88 4.86 1.52 1.20
CA PRO A 88 3.50 2.03 1.16
C PRO A 88 2.45 0.91 1.08
N TRP A 89 2.85 -0.24 0.54
CA TRP A 89 2.05 -1.45 0.40
C TRP A 89 2.62 -2.55 1.30
N TYR A 90 1.76 -3.38 1.89
CA TYR A 90 2.19 -4.56 2.64
C TYR A 90 2.82 -5.57 1.69
N ASP A 91 4.05 -5.99 1.97
CA ASP A 91 4.63 -7.19 1.38
C ASP A 91 4.09 -8.39 2.18
N GLU A 92 2.87 -8.81 1.87
CA GLU A 92 2.29 -10.02 2.47
C GLU A 92 2.50 -11.20 1.52
N TYR A 93 3.74 -11.71 1.51
CA TYR A 93 4.01 -13.09 1.13
C TYR A 93 5.35 -13.53 1.74
N GLU A 94 5.38 -13.72 3.05
CA GLU A 94 6.28 -14.74 3.60
C GLU A 94 5.71 -16.08 3.11
N PRO A 95 6.36 -16.80 2.18
CA PRO A 95 5.96 -18.17 1.91
C PRO A 95 6.12 -18.91 3.24
N VAL A 96 4.99 -19.27 3.85
CA VAL A 96 5.01 -20.20 4.97
C VAL A 96 5.62 -21.48 4.38
N CYS A 97 6.91 -21.72 4.63
CA CYS A 97 7.49 -23.04 4.45
C CYS A 97 6.70 -23.93 5.39
N SER A 98 5.64 -24.55 4.89
CA SER A 98 4.97 -25.65 5.56
C SER A 98 5.95 -26.82 5.52
N ASP A 99 6.96 -26.79 6.37
CA ASP A 99 7.66 -27.99 6.79
C ASP A 99 6.65 -28.80 7.63
N HIS A 100 5.77 -29.50 6.91
CA HIS A 100 5.04 -30.63 7.45
C HIS A 100 6.10 -31.69 7.70
N GLU A 101 6.58 -31.80 8.93
CA GLU A 101 7.22 -33.03 9.37
C GLU A 101 6.14 -34.12 9.27
N GLU A 102 6.37 -35.09 8.38
CA GLU A 102 5.59 -36.30 8.22
C GLU A 102 5.66 -37.09 9.53
N ASP A 103 4.59 -37.11 10.32
CA ASP A 103 4.42 -38.07 11.41
C ASP A 103 2.95 -38.54 11.47
N ASP A 104 2.74 -39.68 10.80
CA ASP A 104 1.75 -40.75 10.94
C ASP A 104 0.32 -40.50 11.46
N ASP A 105 -0.63 -40.81 10.55
CA ASP A 105 -1.94 -41.48 10.70
C ASP A 105 -3.00 -40.90 11.69
N GLU A 106 -4.12 -40.38 11.18
CA GLU A 106 -5.52 -40.84 11.46
C GLU A 106 -6.51 -40.33 10.37
N ASP A 107 -7.44 -41.21 9.97
CA ASP A 107 -8.33 -41.13 8.80
C ASP A 107 -9.33 -39.95 8.73
N VAL A 108 -9.67 -39.60 7.47
CA VAL A 108 -10.47 -38.48 6.94
C VAL A 108 -11.98 -38.61 7.20
N ASP A 109 -12.64 -37.49 7.55
CA ASP A 109 -14.04 -37.23 7.17
C ASP A 109 -14.11 -35.92 6.37
N GLY A 110 -14.58 -36.04 5.12
CA GLY A 110 -14.58 -34.97 4.12
C GLY A 110 -15.48 -33.79 4.46
N VAL A 111 -15.01 -32.60 4.08
CA VAL A 111 -15.82 -31.38 4.02
C VAL A 111 -15.62 -30.75 2.64
N ASP A 112 -16.74 -30.51 1.98
CA ASP A 112 -16.92 -30.18 0.57
C ASP A 112 -16.08 -29.01 0.03
N ASP A 113 -15.54 -29.22 -1.17
CA ASP A 113 -15.09 -28.21 -2.13
C ASP A 113 -16.18 -27.17 -2.43
N ALA A 114 -16.06 -25.96 -1.90
CA ALA A 114 -16.61 -24.77 -2.56
C ALA A 114 -15.94 -23.47 -2.04
N GLU A 115 -15.43 -22.69 -3.00
CA GLU A 115 -15.13 -21.25 -2.88
C GLU A 115 -13.86 -20.86 -2.10
N LEU A 116 -12.71 -21.43 -2.48
CA LEU A 116 -11.47 -20.65 -2.42
C LEU A 116 -11.57 -19.56 -3.49
N VAL A 117 -12.23 -18.44 -3.16
CA VAL A 117 -12.15 -17.25 -3.99
C VAL A 117 -10.69 -16.81 -3.99
N ASP A 118 -9.99 -17.06 -5.10
CA ASP A 118 -8.62 -16.63 -5.31
C ASP A 118 -8.47 -15.20 -4.79
N VAL A 119 -7.67 -14.99 -3.75
CA VAL A 119 -7.39 -13.65 -3.22
C VAL A 119 -6.78 -12.76 -4.31
N ALA A 120 -6.07 -13.36 -5.27
CA ALA A 120 -5.62 -12.70 -6.49
C ALA A 120 -6.77 -12.22 -7.38
N LEU A 121 -7.86 -13.00 -7.47
CA LEU A 121 -9.09 -12.59 -8.16
C LEU A 121 -9.80 -11.49 -7.38
N LEU A 122 -9.87 -11.58 -6.04
CA LEU A 122 -10.47 -10.55 -5.19
C LEU A 122 -9.71 -9.21 -5.30
N MET A 123 -8.37 -9.25 -5.31
CA MET A 123 -7.53 -8.06 -5.46
C MET A 123 -7.58 -7.50 -6.89
N ASN A 124 -7.62 -8.35 -7.92
CA ASN A 124 -7.80 -7.92 -9.31
C ASN A 124 -9.22 -7.35 -9.54
N GLN A 125 -10.23 -7.88 -8.85
CA GLN A 125 -11.59 -7.36 -8.84
C GLN A 125 -11.66 -6.00 -8.12
N MET A 126 -10.96 -5.84 -7.00
CA MET A 126 -10.87 -4.59 -6.24
C MET A 126 -10.10 -3.49 -7.01
N MET A 127 -9.02 -3.85 -7.71
CA MET A 127 -8.32 -2.92 -8.60
C MET A 127 -9.15 -2.53 -9.84
N ARG A 128 -10.01 -3.41 -10.35
CA ARG A 128 -10.91 -3.11 -11.48
C ARG A 128 -12.12 -2.27 -11.11
N LEU A 129 -12.56 -2.31 -9.86
CA LEU A 129 -13.79 -1.63 -9.43
C LEU A 129 -13.58 -0.19 -8.98
N GLY A 130 -12.35 0.30 -8.81
CA GLY A 130 -12.06 1.74 -8.64
C GLY A 130 -12.90 2.44 -7.56
N SER A 131 -13.34 1.73 -6.52
CA SER A 131 -14.28 2.25 -5.53
C SER A 131 -13.98 1.66 -4.16
N PHE A 132 -13.16 2.38 -3.39
CA PHE A 132 -13.04 2.25 -1.94
C PHE A 132 -13.88 3.34 -1.25
N ASP A 133 -15.05 3.67 -1.82
CA ASP A 133 -16.01 4.53 -1.16
C ASP A 133 -17.14 3.70 -0.57
N GLN A 134 -17.26 3.81 0.76
CA GLN A 134 -18.37 3.38 1.63
C GLN A 134 -18.45 1.89 2.00
N ALA A 135 -17.99 1.57 3.22
CA ALA A 135 -18.87 1.17 4.33
C ALA A 135 -18.05 0.67 5.52
N LEU A 136 -17.91 1.52 6.55
CA LEU A 136 -17.80 1.06 7.94
C LEU A 136 -18.62 2.03 8.81
N PHE A 137 -19.93 1.80 8.80
CA PHE A 137 -20.82 1.93 9.96
C PHE A 137 -21.92 0.87 9.83
#